data_AF-A0AAV6ZJL7-F1
#
_entry.id   AF-A0AAV6ZJL7-F1
#
_cell.length_a   1.000
_cell.length_b   1.000
_cell.length_c   1.000
_cell.angle_alpha   90.00
_cell.angle_beta   90.00
_cell.angle_gamma   90.00
#
_symmetry.space_group_name_H-M   'P 1'
#
loop_
_entity.id
_entity.type
_entity.pdbx_description
1 polymer ?
#
loop_
_entity_poly.entity_id
_entity_poly.type
_entity_poly.pdbx_seq_one_letter_code
_entity_poly.pdbx_strand_id
1 'polypeptide(L)' 'MIVGMENEDEPIAIVGIGCNFPGGEGIEHFWKVLFDGRNCTKDIPGERFCLKKWYDPDQNKPGKIYTRRAAFIDG' A
#
# COMPACT_ATOMS: atom_id res chain seq x y z
N MET A 1 46.35 26.59 1.93
CA MET A 1 45.22 26.60 2.87
C MET A 1 44.06 25.96 2.13
N ILE A 2 43.67 24.75 2.50
CA ILE A 2 42.61 23.99 1.80
C ILE A 2 41.29 24.56 2.31
N VAL A 3 40.43 25.02 1.40
CA VAL A 3 39.10 25.53 1.72
C VAL A 3 38.29 24.33 2.24
N GLY A 4 37.74 24.44 3.45
CA GLY A 4 36.99 23.37 4.08
C GLY A 4 35.78 22.97 3.25
N MET A 5 35.58 21.66 3.10
CA MET A 5 34.37 21.06 2.54
C MET A 5 33.18 21.46 3.43
N GLU A 6 32.19 22.15 2.87
CA GLU A 6 30.97 22.50 3.61
C GLU A 6 30.13 21.22 3.82
N ASN A 7 29.90 20.90 5.11
CA ASN A 7 29.06 19.88 5.74
C ASN A 7 28.33 18.86 4.84
N GLU A 8 28.73 17.60 4.95
CA GLU A 8 28.03 16.42 4.39
C GLU A 8 26.78 15.97 5.18
N ASP A 9 26.27 16.74 6.15
CA ASP A 9 25.13 16.35 7.01
C ASP A 9 24.14 17.51 7.29
N GLU A 10 23.56 18.14 6.26
CA GLU A 10 22.45 19.07 6.48
C GLU A 10 21.13 18.29 6.76
N PRO A 11 20.50 18.47 7.94
CA PRO A 11 19.33 17.68 8.31
C PRO A 11 18.10 18.08 7.49
N ILE A 12 17.46 17.10 6.86
CA ILE A 12 16.24 17.30 6.08
C ILE A 12 15.00 17.16 6.98
N ALA A 13 14.16 18.18 6.99
CA ALA A 13 12.88 18.18 7.71
C ALA A 13 11.73 17.67 6.83
N ILE A 14 10.90 16.79 7.39
CA ILE A 14 9.61 16.42 6.81
C ILE A 14 8.57 17.41 7.32
N VAL A 15 8.16 18.35 6.46
CA VAL A 15 7.20 19.42 6.81
C VAL A 15 5.75 19.10 6.47
N GLY A 16 5.49 17.95 5.84
CA GLY A 16 4.14 17.54 5.46
C GLY A 16 4.09 16.08 5.06
N ILE A 17 2.93 15.47 5.29
CA ILE A 17 2.65 14.06 5.00
C ILE A 17 1.20 13.93 4.52
N GLY A 18 0.98 13.08 3.53
CA GLY A 18 -0.33 12.77 2.98
C GLY A 18 -0.37 11.32 2.53
N CYS A 19 -1.47 10.63 2.78
CA CYS A 19 -1.63 9.25 2.38
C CYS A 19 -3.10 8.88 2.11
N ASN A 20 -3.28 7.92 1.22
CA ASN A 20 -4.54 7.21 1.03
C ASN A 20 -4.23 5.71 1.05
N PHE A 21 -4.78 5.01 2.03
CA PHE A 21 -4.53 3.59 2.26
C PHE A 21 -5.84 2.82 2.41
N PRO A 22 -5.83 1.50 2.20
CA PRO A 22 -6.98 0.66 2.47
C PRO A 22 -7.43 0.80 3.94
N GLY A 23 -8.73 0.98 4.14
CA GLY A 23 -9.31 1.17 5.48
C GLY A 23 -9.62 2.62 5.85
N GLY A 24 -9.39 3.57 4.94
CA GLY A 24 -9.91 4.93 4.99
C GLY A 24 -8.91 5.97 4.48
N GLU A 25 -9.42 7.12 4.08
CA GLU A 25 -8.61 8.21 3.55
C GLU A 25 -7.98 9.06 4.65
N GLY A 26 -6.78 9.55 4.35
CA GLY A 26 -6.07 10.49 5.21
C GLY A 26 -5.34 9.84 6.38
N ILE A 27 -4.57 10.67 7.08
CA ILE A 27 -3.59 10.19 8.05
C ILE A 27 -4.23 9.67 9.34
N GLU A 28 -5.36 10.25 9.74
CA GLU A 28 -6.12 9.81 10.91
C GLU A 28 -6.63 8.38 10.75
N HIS A 29 -7.15 8.03 9.56
CA HIS A 29 -7.57 6.66 9.27
C HIS A 29 -6.38 5.71 9.23
N PHE A 30 -5.29 6.10 8.57
CA PHE A 30 -4.08 5.30 8.54
C PHE A 30 -3.56 4.99 9.94
N TRP A 31 -3.44 6.01 10.80
CA TRP A 31 -2.99 5.82 12.18
C TRP A 31 -3.93 4.91 12.96
N LYS A 32 -5.25 5.09 12.82
CA LYS A 32 -6.23 4.23 13.46
C LYS A 32 -6.16 2.78 13.00
N VAL A 33 -5.95 2.51 11.71
CA VAL A 33 -5.76 1.15 11.18
C VAL A 33 -4.56 0.48 11.85
N LEU A 34 -3.44 1.17 11.95
CA LEU A 34 -2.22 0.64 12.58
C LEU A 34 -2.39 0.44 14.09
N PHE A 35 -2.92 1.44 14.78
CA PHE A 35 -3.14 1.40 16.23
C PHE A 35 -4.09 0.27 16.62
N ASP A 36 -5.18 0.08 15.88
CA ASP A 36 -6.16 -0.96 16.13
C ASP A 36 -5.70 -2.35 15.59
N GLY A 37 -4.55 -2.44 14.91
CA GLY A 37 -4.05 -3.68 14.30
C GLY A 37 -4.97 -4.28 13.22
N ARG A 38 -5.72 -3.44 12.50
CA ARG A 38 -6.77 -3.91 11.58
C ARG A 38 -6.19 -4.47 10.29
N ASN A 39 -6.71 -5.62 9.86
CA ASN A 39 -6.45 -6.18 8.54
C ASN A 39 -7.45 -5.64 7.52
N CYS A 40 -7.00 -4.78 6.62
CA CYS A 40 -7.83 -4.15 5.58
C CYS A 40 -7.91 -4.95 4.26
N THR A 41 -7.45 -6.20 4.24
CA THR A 41 -7.59 -7.07 3.06
C THR A 41 -9.03 -7.57 2.91
N LYS A 42 -9.60 -7.36 1.73
CA LYS A 42 -10.92 -7.85 1.32
C LYS A 42 -10.80 -8.78 0.11
N ASP A 43 -11.87 -9.51 -0.19
CA ASP A 43 -11.95 -10.22 -1.47
C ASP A 43 -11.92 -9.21 -2.62
N ILE A 44 -11.29 -9.60 -3.73
CA ILE A 44 -11.17 -8.73 -4.90
C ILE A 44 -12.58 -8.40 -5.42
N PRO A 45 -12.98 -7.11 -5.46
CA PRO A 45 -14.30 -6.72 -5.94
C PRO A 45 -14.51 -7.16 -7.39
N GLY A 46 -15.66 -7.78 -7.68
CA GLY A 46 -16.01 -8.22 -9.04
C GLY A 46 -16.10 -7.07 -10.05
N GLU A 47 -16.32 -5.85 -9.57
CA GLU A 47 -16.34 -4.61 -10.35
C GLU A 47 -14.97 -4.24 -10.92
N ARG A 48 -13.86 -4.66 -10.27
CA ARG A 48 -12.50 -4.42 -10.79
C ARG A 48 -12.19 -5.36 -11.96
N PHE A 49 -12.46 -6.65 -11.77
CA PHE A 49 -12.39 -7.68 -12.81
C PHE A 49 -13.09 -8.97 -12.38
N CYS A 50 -13.47 -9.79 -13.36
CA CYS A 50 -14.08 -11.09 -13.10
C CYS A 50 -13.05 -12.09 -12.53
N LEU A 51 -13.00 -12.22 -11.20
CA LEU A 51 -12.09 -13.13 -10.51
C LEU A 51 -12.22 -14.58 -10.99
N LYS A 52 -13.44 -15.06 -11.27
CA LYS A 52 -13.70 -16.42 -11.77
C LYS A 52 -12.98 -16.73 -13.08
N LYS A 53 -12.72 -15.72 -13.92
CA LYS A 53 -12.02 -15.88 -15.21
C LYS A 53 -10.52 -16.11 -15.02
N TRP A 54 -9.94 -15.53 -13.97
CA TRP A 54 -8.48 -15.45 -13.78
C TRP A 54 -7.96 -16.33 -12.67
N TYR A 55 -8.83 -16.70 -11.70
CA TYR A 55 -8.43 -17.51 -10.57
C TYR A 55 -8.19 -18.97 -10.96
N ASP A 56 -7.09 -19.54 -10.48
CA ASP A 56 -6.83 -20.98 -10.43
C ASP A 56 -6.04 -21.31 -9.15
N PRO A 57 -6.39 -22.37 -8.39
CA PRO A 57 -5.63 -22.76 -7.20
C PRO A 57 -4.23 -23.30 -7.52
N ASP A 58 -3.96 -23.76 -8.74
CA ASP A 58 -2.61 -24.17 -9.17
C ASP A 58 -1.73 -22.93 -9.42
N GLN A 59 -0.76 -22.74 -8.53
CA GLN A 59 0.17 -21.61 -8.56
C GLN A 59 1.09 -21.61 -9.80
N ASN A 60 1.26 -22.77 -10.46
CA ASN A 60 2.14 -22.90 -11.62
C ASN A 60 1.40 -22.78 -12.95
N LYS A 61 0.07 -22.61 -12.94
CA LYS A 61 -0.71 -22.57 -14.16
C LYS A 61 -0.48 -21.25 -14.92
N PRO A 62 0.03 -21.29 -16.16
CA PRO A 62 0.29 -20.08 -16.93
C PRO A 62 -0.98 -19.25 -17.18
N GLY A 63 -0.86 -17.92 -17.02
CA GLY A 63 -1.95 -16.97 -17.29
C GLY A 63 -3.07 -16.93 -16.25
N LYS A 64 -2.84 -17.49 -15.05
CA LYS A 64 -3.80 -17.48 -13.93
C LYS A 64 -3.20 -16.83 -12.68
N ILE A 65 -4.06 -16.40 -11.78
CA ILE A 65 -3.70 -15.89 -10.45
C ILE A 65 -4.25 -16.84 -9.38
N TYR A 66 -3.48 -17.10 -8.33
CA TYR A 66 -3.94 -17.89 -7.18
C TYR A 66 -4.38 -17.01 -6.00
N THR A 67 -4.18 -15.70 -6.10
CA THR A 67 -4.57 -14.72 -5.07
C THR A 67 -6.00 -14.25 -5.29
N ARG A 68 -6.81 -14.26 -4.22
CA ARG A 68 -8.21 -13.82 -4.22
C ARG A 68 -8.51 -12.63 -3.31
N ARG A 69 -7.52 -12.21 -2.53
CA ARG A 69 -7.65 -11.15 -1.53
C ARG A 69 -6.58 -10.09 -1.74
N ALA A 70 -6.97 -8.83 -1.56
CA ALA A 70 -6.07 -7.69 -1.60
C ALA A 70 -6.68 -6.54 -0.78
N ALA A 71 -5.87 -5.55 -0.46
CA ALA A 71 -6.32 -4.33 0.19
C ALA A 71 -6.39 -3.22 -0.86
N PHE A 72 -7.53 -2.55 -0.96
CA PHE A 72 -7.80 -1.54 -1.98
C PHE A 72 -8.10 -0.19 -1.33
N ILE A 73 -7.61 0.88 -1.95
CA ILE A 73 -8.13 2.22 -1.67
C ILE A 73 -9.58 2.31 -2.13
N ASP A 74 -10.36 3.07 -1.38
CA ASP A 74 -11.67 3.51 -1.82
C ASP A 74 -11.44 4.72 -2.75
N GLY A 75 -12.30 4.89 -3.75
CA GLY A 75 -12.13 5.86 -4.83
C GLY A 75 -13.29 6.82 -4.92
#